data_AF-A0A1J1C3B9-F1
#
_entry.id   AF-A0A1J1C3B9-F1
#
_cell.length_a   1.000
_cell.length_b   1.000
_cell.length_c   1.000
_cell.angle_alpha   90.00
_cell.angle_beta   90.00
_cell.angle_gamma   90.00
#
_symmetry.space_group_name_H-M   'P 1'
#
loop_
_entity.id
_entity.type
_entity.pdbx_description
1 polymer ?
#
loop_
_entity_poly.entity_id
_entity_poly.type
_entity_poly.pdbx_seq_one_letter_code
_entity_poly.pdbx_strand_id
1 'polypeptide(L)'
;MSLFLVLIGGLVLFSCSEDKKDDGTNATDTPPEGVSITEIEVPPALLQSTNQYAQMAVGTINFVNSFKGYVGFFNPNVGLQSDTDGPPWVYTWSDGGLTITLTITIEDNQYHWVLTFNGTDGEMQYNNFVMYEAWQNLDGTYGKLVVYDPEYQNISSEWTWVQDDQGVITVTFINHYDQSKIIVTQNQDLSGTLEVYENNILTMKISWNADGSGNWWTYDDDGTLTGSGSWT
;
A
#
# COMPACT_ATOMS: atom_id res chain seq x y z
N MET A 1 18.05 -38.30 74.01
CA MET A 1 17.25 -37.61 75.03
C MET A 1 17.18 -36.14 74.61
N SER A 2 15.96 -35.65 74.36
CA SER A 2 15.55 -34.24 74.11
C SER A 2 16.24 -33.50 72.94
N LEU A 3 15.57 -33.17 71.82
CA LEU A 3 14.47 -32.21 71.58
C LEU A 3 14.81 -30.75 71.99
N PHE A 4 15.08 -29.91 71.00
CA PHE A 4 14.87 -28.45 70.92
C PHE A 4 15.16 -28.07 69.45
N LEU A 5 14.19 -28.04 68.52
CA LEU A 5 13.23 -26.97 68.23
C LEU A 5 13.75 -25.53 68.46
N VAL A 6 14.32 -24.94 67.40
CA VAL A 6 14.20 -23.49 67.14
C VAL A 6 13.89 -23.32 65.65
N LEU A 7 12.67 -22.86 65.41
CA LEU A 7 12.08 -22.44 64.15
C LEU A 7 12.16 -20.90 64.13
N ILE A 8 12.83 -20.30 63.14
CA ILE A 8 12.70 -18.92 62.64
C ILE A 8 13.34 -19.02 61.24
N GLY A 9 12.65 -18.89 60.12
CA GLY A 9 11.74 -17.81 59.77
C GLY A 9 12.41 -16.95 58.70
N GLY A 10 12.76 -17.56 57.55
CA GLY A 10 13.28 -16.85 56.39
C GLY A 10 12.12 -16.48 55.48
N LEU A 11 11.75 -15.20 55.49
CA LEU A 11 10.80 -14.60 54.55
C LEU A 11 11.21 -14.94 53.11
N VAL A 12 10.39 -15.72 52.42
CA VAL A 12 10.38 -15.75 50.96
C VAL A 12 9.52 -14.56 50.53
N LEU A 13 10.16 -13.45 50.18
CA LEU A 13 9.49 -12.38 49.47
C LEU A 13 9.17 -12.90 48.07
N PHE A 14 7.92 -13.30 47.86
CA PHE A 14 7.33 -13.39 46.54
C PHE A 14 7.32 -11.96 45.97
N SER A 15 8.34 -11.65 45.16
CA SER A 15 8.19 -10.63 44.13
C SER A 15 7.26 -11.22 43.08
N CYS A 16 5.96 -11.01 43.26
CA CYS A 16 5.05 -11.00 42.13
C CYS A 16 5.54 -9.89 41.20
N SER A 17 6.30 -10.26 40.15
CA SER A 17 6.22 -9.48 38.93
C SER A 17 4.76 -9.50 38.53
N GLU A 18 4.15 -8.33 38.42
CA GLU A 18 2.81 -8.21 37.86
C GLU A 18 2.85 -8.84 36.47
N ASP A 19 2.32 -10.06 36.36
CA ASP A 19 1.98 -10.66 35.09
C ASP A 19 0.96 -9.71 34.47
N LYS A 20 1.43 -8.87 33.54
CA LYS A 20 0.57 -8.09 32.66
C LYS A 20 -0.38 -9.10 32.03
N LYS A 21 -1.65 -8.97 32.37
CA LYS A 21 -2.72 -9.68 31.70
C LYS A 21 -2.61 -9.34 30.22
N ASP A 22 -2.32 -10.37 29.46
CA ASP A 22 -2.43 -10.42 28.01
C ASP A 22 -3.93 -10.24 27.68
N ASP A 23 -4.37 -8.98 27.63
CA ASP A 23 -5.64 -8.61 27.01
C ASP A 23 -5.43 -8.82 25.52
N GLY A 24 -5.97 -9.95 25.02
CA GLY A 24 -5.75 -10.48 23.68
C GLY A 24 -6.24 -9.60 22.54
N THR A 25 -5.60 -8.45 22.37
CA THR A 25 -5.52 -7.68 21.14
C THR A 25 -4.06 -7.73 20.71
N ASN A 26 -3.79 -8.34 19.55
CA ASN A 26 -2.46 -8.49 18.94
C ASN A 26 -1.85 -7.13 18.52
N ALA A 27 -1.80 -6.14 19.39
CA ALA A 27 -0.99 -4.95 19.18
C ALA A 27 0.45 -5.36 19.45
N THR A 28 1.22 -5.58 18.38
CA THR A 28 2.67 -5.74 18.52
C THR A 28 3.22 -4.45 19.11
N ASP A 29 4.18 -4.53 20.04
CA ASP A 29 4.88 -3.32 20.53
C ASP A 29 5.75 -2.69 19.43
N THR A 30 6.06 -3.46 18.38
CA THR A 30 6.89 -3.06 17.25
C THR A 30 6.05 -2.58 16.06
N PRO A 31 6.44 -1.47 15.41
CA PRO A 31 5.83 -0.99 14.17
C PRO A 31 5.99 -2.00 13.03
N PRO A 32 5.12 -1.98 12.01
CA PRO A 32 5.35 -2.74 10.78
C PRO A 32 6.62 -2.24 10.07
N GLU A 33 7.28 -3.13 9.30
CA GLU A 33 8.48 -2.77 8.51
C GLU A 33 8.20 -1.76 7.39
N GLY A 34 6.92 -1.52 7.08
CA GLY A 34 6.44 -0.59 6.07
C GLY A 34 5.17 -1.12 5.41
N VAL A 35 4.74 -0.45 4.34
CA VAL A 35 3.65 -0.93 3.49
C VAL A 35 4.20 -2.04 2.57
N SER A 36 3.65 -3.24 2.64
CA SER A 36 4.00 -4.34 1.73
C SER A 36 3.25 -4.20 0.40
N ILE A 37 3.90 -4.49 -0.72
CA ILE A 37 3.26 -4.43 -2.05
C ILE A 37 3.44 -5.77 -2.77
N THR A 38 2.34 -6.26 -3.34
CA THR A 38 2.38 -7.28 -4.39
C THR A 38 2.28 -6.58 -5.75
N GLU A 39 3.38 -6.59 -6.50
CA GLU A 39 3.44 -5.99 -7.86
C GLU A 39 2.77 -6.90 -8.90
N ILE A 40 2.29 -6.30 -9.99
CA ILE A 40 1.95 -7.07 -11.19
C ILE A 40 3.26 -7.39 -11.93
N GLU A 41 3.56 -8.65 -12.17
CA GLU A 41 4.76 -9.03 -12.91
C GLU A 41 4.57 -8.77 -14.41
N VAL A 42 5.56 -8.19 -15.09
CA VAL A 42 5.50 -8.07 -16.54
C VAL A 42 5.85 -9.43 -17.17
N PRO A 43 4.93 -10.09 -17.90
CA PRO A 43 5.22 -11.37 -18.54
C PRO A 43 6.37 -11.25 -19.55
N PRO A 44 7.41 -12.11 -19.50
CA PRO A 44 8.53 -12.05 -20.45
C PRO A 44 8.11 -12.11 -21.91
N ALA A 45 7.04 -12.84 -22.21
CA ALA A 45 6.50 -12.96 -23.56
C ALA A 45 5.87 -11.64 -24.07
N LEU A 46 5.26 -10.83 -23.20
CA LEU A 46 4.77 -9.49 -23.57
C LEU A 46 5.92 -8.53 -23.85
N LEU A 47 6.99 -8.57 -23.04
CA LEU A 47 8.18 -7.72 -23.25
C LEU A 47 8.81 -7.91 -24.64
N GLN A 48 8.75 -9.12 -25.17
CA GLN A 48 9.34 -9.48 -26.47
C GLN A 48 8.41 -9.21 -27.66
N SER A 49 7.13 -8.92 -27.43
CA SER A 49 6.15 -8.70 -28.49
C SER A 49 6.41 -7.39 -29.23
N THR A 50 6.34 -7.39 -30.55
CA THR A 50 6.41 -6.17 -31.37
C THR A 50 5.05 -5.51 -31.57
N ASN A 51 3.97 -6.09 -31.03
CA ASN A 51 2.63 -5.55 -31.14
C ASN A 51 2.45 -4.33 -30.22
N GLN A 52 1.90 -3.23 -30.75
CA GLN A 52 1.72 -1.99 -29.98
C GLN A 52 0.82 -2.16 -28.75
N TYR A 53 -0.20 -3.03 -28.79
CA TYR A 53 -1.11 -3.26 -27.67
C TYR A 53 -0.47 -4.12 -26.58
N ALA A 54 0.38 -5.08 -26.96
CA ALA A 54 1.21 -5.81 -26.00
C ALA A 54 2.18 -4.86 -25.27
N GLN A 55 2.86 -3.97 -26.01
CA GLN A 55 3.77 -2.97 -25.42
C GLN A 55 3.02 -1.92 -24.59
N MET A 56 1.78 -1.58 -24.95
CA MET A 56 0.93 -0.74 -24.13
C MET A 56 0.58 -1.41 -22.80
N ALA A 57 0.22 -2.70 -22.80
CA ALA A 57 0.01 -3.45 -21.56
C ALA A 57 1.27 -3.44 -20.67
N VAL A 58 2.46 -3.66 -21.24
CA VAL A 58 3.75 -3.54 -20.53
C VAL A 58 3.92 -2.15 -19.91
N GLY A 59 3.70 -1.09 -20.69
CA GLY A 59 3.80 0.29 -20.23
C GLY A 59 2.85 0.58 -19.08
N THR A 60 1.60 0.13 -19.19
CA THR A 60 0.60 0.33 -18.15
C THR A 60 0.87 -0.48 -16.90
N ILE A 61 1.37 -1.72 -17.01
CA ILE A 61 1.82 -2.52 -15.85
C ILE A 61 2.92 -1.76 -15.09
N ASN A 62 3.93 -1.27 -15.80
CA ASN A 62 5.01 -0.48 -15.19
C ASN A 62 4.49 0.80 -14.53
N PHE A 63 3.52 1.47 -15.17
CA PHE A 63 2.86 2.65 -14.60
C PHE A 63 2.09 2.31 -13.33
N VAL A 64 1.24 1.29 -13.32
CA VAL A 64 0.47 0.95 -12.10
C VAL A 64 1.39 0.48 -10.98
N ASN A 65 2.51 -0.18 -11.28
CA ASN A 65 3.55 -0.55 -10.31
C ASN A 65 4.41 0.63 -9.83
N SER A 66 4.31 1.81 -10.44
CA SER A 66 5.11 2.99 -10.02
C SER A 66 4.80 3.44 -8.60
N PHE A 67 3.66 3.04 -8.05
CA PHE A 67 3.26 3.39 -6.68
C PHE A 67 4.22 2.91 -5.59
N LYS A 68 5.05 1.90 -5.89
CA LYS A 68 6.14 1.48 -5.00
C LYS A 68 7.12 2.61 -4.67
N GLY A 69 7.23 3.60 -5.55
CA GLY A 69 8.00 4.81 -5.29
C GLY A 69 7.46 5.60 -4.09
N TYR A 70 6.16 5.54 -3.81
CA TYR A 70 5.56 6.23 -2.67
C TYR A 70 5.71 5.47 -1.35
N VAL A 71 5.83 4.13 -1.40
CA VAL A 71 5.97 3.33 -0.17
C VAL A 71 7.21 3.69 0.63
N GLY A 72 8.27 4.14 -0.03
CA GLY A 72 9.46 4.66 0.64
C GLY A 72 9.19 5.84 1.59
N PHE A 73 8.13 6.62 1.36
CA PHE A 73 7.78 7.74 2.25
C PHE A 73 7.16 7.31 3.59
N PHE A 74 6.65 6.08 3.68
CA PHE A 74 6.10 5.51 4.91
C PHE A 74 7.13 4.73 5.72
N ASN A 75 8.40 4.72 5.28
CA ASN A 75 9.49 4.14 6.06
C ASN A 75 10.24 5.28 6.76
N PRO A 76 10.21 5.37 8.11
CA PRO A 76 11.00 6.37 8.81
C PRO A 76 12.49 6.17 8.50
N ASN A 77 13.23 7.28 8.38
CA ASN A 77 14.67 7.23 8.11
C ASN A 77 15.38 6.29 9.10
N VAL A 78 16.34 5.51 8.59
CA VAL A 78 17.10 4.53 9.38
C VAL A 78 17.68 5.18 10.63
N GLY A 79 17.35 4.62 11.79
CA GLY A 79 17.84 5.08 13.09
C GLY A 79 16.89 6.02 13.84
N LEU A 80 15.75 6.40 13.25
CA LEU A 80 14.68 7.07 14.00
C LEU A 80 13.99 6.07 14.93
N GLN A 81 13.80 6.49 16.18
CA GLN A 81 12.93 5.80 17.13
C GLN A 81 11.56 6.46 17.10
N SER A 82 10.53 5.68 17.38
CA SER A 82 9.19 6.25 17.54
C SER A 82 9.15 7.13 18.80
N ASP A 83 8.36 8.20 18.75
CA ASP A 83 8.09 9.07 19.89
C ASP A 83 7.17 8.41 20.94
N THR A 84 6.63 7.21 20.63
CA THR A 84 5.66 6.46 21.43
C THR A 84 6.06 4.99 21.58
N ASP A 85 5.69 4.41 22.73
CA ASP A 85 5.82 2.97 22.99
C ASP A 85 4.51 2.26 22.56
N GLY A 86 4.44 1.82 21.30
CA GLY A 86 3.28 1.15 20.71
C GLY A 86 2.38 2.05 19.85
N PRO A 87 1.32 1.50 19.24
CA PRO A 87 0.43 2.27 18.37
C PRO A 87 -0.35 3.36 19.16
N PRO A 88 -0.51 4.58 18.62
CA PRO A 88 0.04 5.04 17.35
C PRO A 88 1.56 5.19 17.43
N TRP A 89 2.30 4.61 16.48
CA TRP A 89 3.72 4.88 16.33
C TRP A 89 3.89 6.21 15.59
N VAL A 90 4.54 7.16 16.24
CA VAL A 90 4.77 8.50 15.67
C VAL A 90 6.26 8.66 15.39
N TYR A 91 6.58 9.17 14.21
CA TYR A 91 7.94 9.52 13.80
C TYR A 91 7.95 10.93 13.25
N THR A 92 8.86 11.74 13.77
CA THR A 92 9.02 13.13 13.32
C THR A 92 10.44 13.37 12.84
N TRP A 93 10.59 13.96 11.65
CA TRP A 93 11.89 14.40 11.15
C TRP A 93 11.77 15.70 10.36
N SER A 94 12.92 16.34 10.10
CA SER A 94 12.98 17.54 9.26
C SER A 94 13.66 17.24 7.94
N ASP A 95 13.15 17.83 6.86
CA ASP A 95 13.79 17.86 5.55
C ASP A 95 13.66 19.29 4.98
N GLY A 96 14.79 19.98 4.82
CA GLY A 96 14.80 21.39 4.45
C GLY A 96 13.97 22.27 5.40
N GLY A 97 12.96 22.95 4.85
CA GLY A 97 12.03 23.80 5.60
C GLY A 97 10.78 23.09 6.12
N LEU A 98 10.69 21.76 5.95
CA LEU A 98 9.56 20.95 6.37
C LEU A 98 9.87 20.18 7.66
N THR A 99 8.83 20.06 8.47
CA THR A 99 8.68 19.02 9.49
C THR A 99 7.72 17.98 8.93
N ILE A 100 8.17 16.74 8.85
CA ILE A 100 7.42 15.60 8.35
C ILE A 100 7.07 14.71 9.54
N THR A 101 5.81 14.34 9.66
CA THR A 101 5.32 13.44 10.70
C THR A 101 4.66 12.23 10.07
N LEU A 102 5.16 11.04 10.37
CA LEU A 102 4.52 9.77 10.05
C LEU A 102 3.80 9.25 11.29
N THR A 103 2.50 8.99 11.18
CA THR A 103 1.71 8.31 12.21
C THR A 103 1.25 6.97 11.68
N ILE A 104 1.43 5.90 12.46
CA ILE A 104 1.02 4.55 12.12
C ILE A 104 0.06 4.06 13.21
N THR A 105 -1.20 3.78 12.85
CA THR A 105 -2.21 3.20 13.74
C THR A 105 -2.57 1.78 13.33
N ILE A 106 -3.24 1.06 14.23
CA ILE A 106 -3.93 -0.19 13.92
C ILE A 106 -5.42 0.04 14.18
N GLU A 107 -6.23 -0.05 13.13
CA GLU A 107 -7.68 0.14 13.19
C GLU A 107 -8.34 -0.91 12.30
N ASP A 108 -9.44 -1.52 12.78
CA ASP A 108 -10.23 -2.50 12.01
C ASP A 108 -9.42 -3.63 11.32
N ASN A 109 -8.40 -4.14 12.01
CA ASN A 109 -7.50 -5.19 11.50
C ASN A 109 -6.70 -4.74 10.25
N GLN A 110 -6.39 -3.45 10.18
CA GLN A 110 -5.53 -2.84 9.19
C GLN A 110 -4.48 -1.95 9.88
N TYR A 111 -3.29 -1.91 9.31
CA TYR A 111 -2.39 -0.80 9.53
C TYR A 111 -2.87 0.41 8.73
N HIS A 112 -2.78 1.60 9.32
CA HIS A 112 -3.07 2.88 8.66
C HIS A 112 -1.89 3.82 8.87
N TRP A 113 -1.30 4.29 7.78
CA TRP A 113 -0.19 5.24 7.78
C TRP A 113 -0.69 6.60 7.31
N VAL A 114 -0.32 7.65 8.03
CA VAL A 114 -0.62 9.05 7.68
C VAL A 114 0.68 9.83 7.71
N LEU A 115 1.05 10.42 6.55
CA LEU A 115 2.22 11.28 6.43
C LEU A 115 1.78 12.73 6.30
N THR A 116 2.14 13.57 7.28
CA THR A 116 1.78 14.99 7.32
C THR A 116 2.99 15.90 7.19
N PHE A 117 2.82 16.99 6.46
CA PHE A 117 3.83 18.02 6.21
C PHE A 117 3.43 19.30 6.92
N ASN A 118 4.40 19.94 7.58
CA ASN A 118 4.22 21.24 8.23
C ASN A 118 5.47 22.09 8.01
N GLY A 119 5.31 23.35 7.57
CA GLY A 119 6.43 24.24 7.26
C GLY A 119 6.37 24.77 5.83
N THR A 120 7.52 24.93 5.19
CA THR A 120 7.62 25.50 3.83
C THR A 120 8.54 24.69 2.94
N ASP A 121 8.13 24.51 1.69
CA ASP A 121 8.98 23.99 0.61
C ASP A 121 8.90 24.94 -0.59
N GLY A 122 9.97 25.69 -0.84
CA GLY A 122 9.96 26.78 -1.80
C GLY A 122 8.91 27.84 -1.48
N GLU A 123 7.94 28.03 -2.38
CA GLU A 123 6.82 28.96 -2.22
C GLU A 123 5.59 28.31 -1.56
N MET A 124 5.56 26.97 -1.43
CA MET A 124 4.45 26.25 -0.82
C MET A 124 4.55 26.29 0.71
N GLN A 125 3.42 26.57 1.36
CA GLN A 125 3.28 26.56 2.81
C GLN A 125 2.32 25.45 3.23
N TYR A 126 2.76 24.61 4.15
CA TYR A 126 2.00 23.50 4.70
C TYR A 126 1.68 23.76 6.17
N ASN A 127 0.46 23.47 6.57
CA ASN A 127 0.00 23.52 7.96
C ASN A 127 -0.62 22.18 8.33
N ASN A 128 0.19 21.25 8.85
CA ASN A 128 -0.19 19.87 9.14
C ASN A 128 -0.99 19.21 7.99
N PHE A 129 -0.54 19.43 6.75
CA PHE A 129 -1.21 18.94 5.56
C PHE A 129 -0.94 17.44 5.40
N VAL A 130 -1.97 16.64 5.20
CA VAL A 130 -1.82 15.21 4.90
C VAL A 130 -1.37 15.08 3.44
N MET A 131 -0.13 14.62 3.23
CA MET A 131 0.42 14.45 1.89
C MET A 131 0.08 13.07 1.32
N TYR A 132 0.23 12.03 2.16
CA TYR A 132 -0.04 10.65 1.78
C TYR A 132 -0.75 9.90 2.91
N GLU A 133 -1.65 8.99 2.52
CA GLU A 133 -2.22 8.00 3.42
C GLU A 133 -2.13 6.61 2.81
N ALA A 134 -1.92 5.59 3.64
CA ALA A 134 -1.98 4.20 3.20
C ALA A 134 -2.72 3.32 4.20
N TRP A 135 -3.39 2.29 3.71
CA TRP A 135 -4.02 1.24 4.50
C TRP A 135 -3.53 -0.11 4.01
N GLN A 136 -3.40 -1.07 4.93
CA GLN A 136 -3.07 -2.45 4.60
C GLN A 136 -3.67 -3.41 5.62
N ASN A 137 -4.32 -4.47 5.15
CA ASN A 137 -4.70 -5.58 6.03
C ASN A 137 -3.48 -6.16 6.74
N LEU A 138 -3.62 -6.63 7.98
CA LEU A 138 -2.50 -7.25 8.71
C LEU A 138 -1.87 -8.47 7.99
N ASP A 139 -2.60 -9.09 7.07
CA ASP A 139 -2.12 -10.21 6.24
C ASP A 139 -1.47 -9.76 4.91
N GLY A 140 -1.50 -8.46 4.60
CA GLY A 140 -0.93 -7.88 3.37
C GLY A 140 -1.73 -8.13 2.09
N THR A 141 -2.88 -8.82 2.15
CA THR A 141 -3.68 -9.21 0.96
C THR A 141 -4.39 -8.03 0.30
N TYR A 142 -4.62 -6.96 1.04
CA TYR A 142 -5.22 -5.73 0.56
C TYR A 142 -4.37 -4.55 0.98
N GLY A 143 -4.26 -3.55 0.11
CA GLY A 143 -3.89 -2.23 0.53
C GLY A 143 -4.41 -1.12 -0.37
N LYS A 144 -4.29 0.09 0.14
CA LYS A 144 -4.72 1.33 -0.49
C LYS A 144 -3.68 2.40 -0.21
N LEU A 145 -3.42 3.25 -1.21
CA LEU A 145 -2.60 4.45 -1.11
C LEU A 145 -3.39 5.61 -1.67
N VAL A 146 -3.43 6.72 -0.94
CA VAL A 146 -4.04 7.97 -1.35
C VAL A 146 -2.97 9.05 -1.37
N VAL A 147 -2.91 9.80 -2.47
CA VAL A 147 -2.04 10.96 -2.65
C VAL A 147 -2.92 12.21 -2.67
N TYR A 148 -2.60 13.17 -1.84
CA TYR A 148 -3.29 14.46 -1.79
C TYR A 148 -2.50 15.53 -2.53
N ASP A 149 -3.21 16.48 -3.12
CA ASP A 149 -2.62 17.65 -3.76
C ASP A 149 -2.64 18.85 -2.79
N PRO A 150 -1.48 19.43 -2.47
CA PRO A 150 -1.39 20.56 -1.54
C PRO A 150 -1.92 21.88 -2.09
N GLU A 151 -1.99 22.08 -3.40
CA GLU A 151 -2.54 23.28 -4.04
C GLU A 151 -4.07 23.28 -3.96
N TYR A 152 -4.70 22.13 -4.23
CA TYR A 152 -6.17 22.00 -4.27
C TYR A 152 -6.79 21.39 -3.01
N GLN A 153 -5.98 20.86 -2.10
CA GLN A 153 -6.39 20.20 -0.85
C GLN A 153 -7.43 19.07 -1.06
N ASN A 154 -7.29 18.34 -2.17
CA ASN A 154 -8.13 17.21 -2.53
C ASN A 154 -7.28 15.96 -2.80
N ILE A 155 -7.95 14.83 -2.97
CA ILE A 155 -7.28 13.61 -3.45
C ILE A 155 -6.88 13.86 -4.90
N SER A 156 -5.60 13.68 -5.20
CA SER A 156 -5.04 13.68 -6.54
C SER A 156 -5.21 12.32 -7.20
N SER A 157 -4.78 11.27 -6.50
CA SER A 157 -4.78 9.91 -7.01
C SER A 157 -4.89 8.87 -5.91
N GLU A 158 -5.37 7.70 -6.31
CA GLU A 158 -5.54 6.54 -5.45
C GLU A 158 -5.00 5.28 -6.13
N TRP A 159 -4.27 4.46 -5.39
CA TRP A 159 -3.96 3.09 -5.76
C TRP A 159 -4.64 2.14 -4.79
N THR A 160 -5.17 1.03 -5.28
CA THR A 160 -5.56 -0.12 -4.47
C THR A 160 -4.93 -1.38 -5.07
N TRP A 161 -4.49 -2.29 -4.22
CA TRP A 161 -3.98 -3.60 -4.62
C TRP A 161 -4.64 -4.67 -3.77
N VAL A 162 -5.05 -5.75 -4.42
CA VAL A 162 -5.75 -6.87 -3.79
C VAL A 162 -5.18 -8.17 -4.35
N GLN A 163 -4.90 -9.12 -3.48
CA GLN A 163 -4.64 -10.51 -3.82
C GLN A 163 -5.75 -11.38 -3.24
N ASP A 164 -6.45 -12.11 -4.10
CA ASP A 164 -7.51 -13.02 -3.65
C ASP A 164 -6.97 -14.38 -3.20
N ASP A 165 -7.86 -15.23 -2.68
CA ASP A 165 -7.54 -16.59 -2.20
C ASP A 165 -7.03 -17.53 -3.31
N GLN A 166 -7.21 -17.15 -4.58
CA GLN A 166 -6.71 -17.87 -5.76
C GLN A 166 -5.37 -17.31 -6.23
N GLY A 167 -4.79 -16.33 -5.53
CA GLY A 167 -3.56 -15.64 -5.90
C GLY A 167 -3.68 -14.76 -7.14
N VAL A 168 -4.91 -14.36 -7.52
CA VAL A 168 -5.12 -13.35 -8.55
C VAL A 168 -4.85 -11.99 -7.93
N ILE A 169 -3.98 -11.22 -8.57
CA ILE A 169 -3.60 -9.88 -8.13
C ILE A 169 -4.37 -8.87 -8.98
N THR A 170 -5.04 -7.92 -8.34
CA THR A 170 -5.69 -6.78 -9.00
C THR A 170 -5.12 -5.48 -8.45
N VAL A 171 -4.60 -4.64 -9.33
CA VAL A 171 -4.16 -3.27 -9.01
C VAL A 171 -5.06 -2.28 -9.73
N THR A 172 -5.67 -1.37 -8.99
CA THR A 172 -6.46 -0.27 -9.53
C THR A 172 -5.78 1.05 -9.24
N PHE A 173 -5.63 1.88 -10.26
CA PHE A 173 -5.24 3.29 -10.15
C PHE A 173 -6.43 4.18 -10.52
N ILE A 174 -6.63 5.25 -9.78
CA ILE A 174 -7.62 6.30 -10.06
C ILE A 174 -6.92 7.65 -10.04
N ASN A 175 -7.08 8.43 -11.10
CA ASN A 175 -6.74 9.85 -11.12
C ASN A 175 -8.02 10.67 -10.94
N HIS A 176 -8.07 11.48 -9.89
CA HIS A 176 -9.26 12.24 -9.54
C HIS A 176 -9.40 13.56 -10.33
N TYR A 177 -8.34 14.02 -11.02
CA TYR A 177 -8.42 15.24 -11.85
C TYR A 177 -9.13 15.02 -13.17
N ASP A 178 -8.75 13.97 -13.88
CA ASP A 178 -9.32 13.63 -15.19
C ASP A 178 -10.37 12.52 -15.12
N GLN A 179 -10.64 12.00 -13.91
CA GLN A 179 -11.57 10.90 -13.66
C GLN A 179 -11.22 9.64 -14.45
N SER A 180 -9.93 9.42 -14.72
CA SER A 180 -9.43 8.20 -15.33
C SER A 180 -9.22 7.11 -14.29
N LYS A 181 -9.45 5.86 -14.70
CA LYS A 181 -9.24 4.67 -13.87
C LYS A 181 -8.59 3.57 -14.70
N ILE A 182 -7.55 2.96 -14.15
CA ILE A 182 -6.84 1.84 -14.75
C ILE A 182 -6.99 0.64 -13.81
N ILE A 183 -7.40 -0.50 -14.35
CA ILE A 183 -7.49 -1.77 -13.61
C ILE A 183 -6.59 -2.78 -14.33
N VAL A 184 -5.65 -3.36 -13.59
CA VAL A 184 -4.79 -4.44 -14.06
C VAL A 184 -5.03 -5.65 -13.19
N THR A 185 -5.34 -6.79 -13.81
CA THR A 185 -5.58 -8.06 -13.12
C THR A 185 -4.64 -9.11 -13.70
N GLN A 186 -3.96 -9.87 -12.85
CA GLN A 186 -3.02 -10.92 -13.24
C GLN A 186 -3.32 -12.21 -12.47
N ASN A 187 -3.42 -13.31 -13.21
CA ASN A 187 -3.53 -14.66 -12.68
C ASN A 187 -2.15 -15.22 -12.31
N GLN A 188 -2.11 -16.31 -11.55
CA GLN A 188 -0.85 -16.97 -11.16
C GLN A 188 0.01 -17.46 -12.34
N ASP A 189 -0.59 -17.76 -13.50
CA ASP A 189 0.12 -18.18 -14.72
C ASP A 189 0.64 -16.99 -15.55
N LEU A 190 0.58 -15.78 -15.00
CA LEU A 190 0.94 -14.50 -15.62
C LEU A 190 0.02 -14.05 -16.75
N SER A 191 -1.06 -14.77 -17.08
CA SER A 191 -2.14 -14.24 -17.93
C SER A 191 -2.88 -13.12 -17.21
N GLY A 192 -3.59 -12.26 -17.94
CA GLY A 192 -4.26 -11.14 -17.29
C GLY A 192 -5.03 -10.22 -18.21
N THR A 193 -5.52 -9.15 -17.60
CA THR A 193 -6.30 -8.10 -18.26
C THR A 193 -5.87 -6.71 -17.83
N LEU A 194 -6.00 -5.77 -18.75
CA LEU A 194 -5.91 -4.34 -18.54
C LEU A 194 -7.23 -3.72 -18.99
N GLU A 195 -7.83 -2.90 -18.15
CA GLU A 195 -9.02 -2.11 -18.46
C GLU A 195 -8.75 -0.64 -18.14
N VAL A 196 -9.01 0.24 -19.09
CA VAL A 196 -8.87 1.70 -18.94
C VAL A 196 -10.24 2.33 -19.07
N TYR A 197 -10.57 3.19 -18.11
CA TYR A 197 -11.82 3.92 -18.03
C TYR A 197 -11.57 5.41 -18.00
N GLU A 198 -12.41 6.18 -18.68
CA GLU A 198 -12.49 7.63 -18.61
C GLU A 198 -13.92 8.02 -18.26
N ASN A 199 -14.13 8.85 -17.23
CA ASN A 199 -15.47 9.22 -16.75
C ASN A 199 -16.39 8.02 -16.49
N ASN A 200 -15.83 6.91 -15.99
CA ASN A 200 -16.49 5.61 -15.77
C ASN A 200 -16.91 4.85 -17.04
N ILE A 201 -16.44 5.25 -18.22
CA ILE A 201 -16.70 4.58 -19.50
C ILE A 201 -15.46 3.80 -19.89
N LEU A 202 -15.61 2.50 -20.16
CA LEU A 202 -14.50 1.66 -20.61
C LEU A 202 -14.06 2.14 -22.00
N THR A 203 -12.83 2.64 -22.13
CA THR A 203 -12.26 3.13 -23.40
C THR A 203 -11.29 2.13 -24.02
N MET A 204 -10.69 1.27 -23.20
CA MET A 204 -9.75 0.25 -23.67
C MET A 204 -9.78 -0.99 -22.82
N LYS A 205 -9.70 -2.15 -23.49
CA LYS A 205 -9.48 -3.44 -22.84
C LYS A 205 -8.37 -4.20 -23.56
N ILE A 206 -7.46 -4.79 -22.81
CA ILE A 206 -6.44 -5.71 -23.31
C ILE A 206 -6.49 -6.98 -22.47
N SER A 207 -6.43 -8.14 -23.09
CA SER A 207 -6.26 -9.43 -22.41
C SER A 207 -5.07 -10.16 -22.99
N TRP A 208 -4.23 -10.74 -22.16
CA TRP A 208 -3.10 -11.55 -22.61
C TRP A 208 -3.12 -12.92 -21.95
N ASN A 209 -2.59 -13.89 -22.68
CA ASN A 209 -2.39 -15.26 -22.22
C ASN A 209 -0.97 -15.43 -21.66
N ALA A 210 -0.75 -16.52 -20.93
CA ALA A 210 0.56 -16.88 -20.38
C ALA A 210 1.65 -17.06 -21.45
N ASP A 211 1.27 -17.44 -22.67
CA ASP A 211 2.18 -17.60 -23.82
C ASP A 211 2.56 -16.27 -24.49
N GLY A 212 2.00 -15.16 -24.03
CA GLY A 212 2.23 -13.82 -24.56
C GLY A 212 1.34 -13.44 -25.73
N SER A 213 0.48 -14.32 -26.24
CA SER A 213 -0.57 -13.96 -27.18
C SER A 213 -1.68 -13.16 -26.48
N GLY A 214 -2.54 -12.49 -27.24
CA GLY A 214 -3.64 -11.77 -26.63
C GLY A 214 -4.58 -11.06 -27.59
N ASN A 215 -5.51 -10.32 -27.00
CA ASN A 215 -6.57 -9.60 -27.68
C ASN A 215 -6.70 -8.18 -27.11
N TRP A 216 -7.17 -7.26 -27.93
CA TRP A 216 -7.43 -5.87 -27.54
C TRP A 216 -8.75 -5.39 -28.11
N TRP A 217 -9.35 -4.42 -27.42
CA TRP A 217 -10.58 -3.74 -27.78
C TRP A 217 -10.46 -2.26 -27.43
N THR A 218 -10.96 -1.39 -28.30
CA THR A 218 -11.10 0.05 -28.05
C THR A 218 -12.57 0.44 -28.17
N TYR A 219 -12.96 1.42 -27.38
CA TYR A 219 -14.33 1.92 -27.31
C TYR A 219 -14.32 3.45 -27.46
N ASP A 220 -15.41 4.03 -27.94
CA ASP A 220 -15.61 5.47 -27.94
C ASP A 220 -16.14 5.97 -26.58
N ASP A 221 -16.37 7.28 -26.51
CA ASP A 221 -16.85 7.99 -25.31
C ASP A 221 -18.27 7.57 -24.89
N ASP A 222 -18.99 6.79 -25.70
CA ASP A 222 -20.30 6.20 -25.34
C ASP A 222 -20.18 4.72 -24.92
N GLY A 223 -18.96 4.18 -24.90
CA GLY A 223 -18.67 2.77 -24.60
C GLY A 223 -18.98 1.83 -25.77
N THR A 224 -19.12 2.36 -26.99
CA THR A 224 -19.35 1.56 -28.20
C THR A 224 -18.03 1.05 -28.75
N LEU A 225 -17.97 -0.24 -29.10
CA LEU A 225 -16.77 -0.85 -29.66
C LEU A 225 -16.38 -0.19 -31.00
N THR A 226 -15.19 0.38 -31.06
CA THR A 226 -14.63 1.05 -32.26
C THR A 226 -13.53 0.23 -32.94
N GLY A 227 -12.89 -0.67 -32.22
CA GLY A 227 -11.78 -1.46 -32.74
C GLY A 227 -11.51 -2.70 -31.91
N SER A 228 -10.98 -3.73 -32.57
CA SER A 228 -10.50 -4.93 -31.89
C SER A 228 -9.46 -5.67 -32.73
N GLY A 229 -8.64 -6.48 -32.08
CA GLY A 229 -7.73 -7.38 -32.77
C GLY A 229 -7.01 -8.33 -31.82
N SER A 230 -6.07 -9.08 -32.36
CA SER A 230 -5.29 -10.06 -31.61
C SER A 230 -3.82 -10.03 -32.02
N TRP A 231 -2.97 -10.61 -31.18
CA TRP A 231 -1.56 -10.88 -31.49
C TRP A 231 -1.17 -12.27 -30.98
N THR A 232 -0.06 -12.77 -31.51
CA THR A 232 0.55 -14.05 -31.16
C THR A 232 2.04 -13.85 -30.97
#